data_AF-A0A1T4M054-F1
#
_entry.id   AF-A0A1T4M054-F1
#
_cell.length_a   1.000
_cell.length_b   1.000
_cell.length_c   1.000
_cell.angle_alpha   90.00
_cell.angle_beta   90.00
_cell.angle_gamma   90.00
#
_symmetry.space_group_name_H-M   'P 1'
#
loop_
_entity.id
_entity.type
_entity.pdbx_description
1 polymer ?
#
loop_
_entity_poly.entity_id
_entity_poly.type
_entity_poly.pdbx_seq_one_letter_code
_entity_poly.pdbx_strand_id
1 'polypeptide(L)' 'MAQLTEGVDFYYENGFMVLTEKFHLDKGYCCGNGCRHCPFNYEAVPEPRRSNLIAQRKEQQAQDSDEER' A
#
# COMPACT_ATOMS: atom_id res chain seq x y z
N MET A 1 -14.47 14.43 -13.00
CA MET A 1 -14.80 13.23 -12.21
C MET A 1 -13.71 12.22 -12.50
N ALA A 2 -12.86 11.89 -11.53
CA ALA A 2 -11.80 10.91 -11.76
C ALA A 2 -12.45 9.53 -11.88
N GLN A 3 -12.43 8.98 -13.09
CA GLN A 3 -12.92 7.64 -13.37
C GLN A 3 -11.82 6.67 -12.93
N LEU A 4 -12.09 5.90 -11.88
CA LEU A 4 -11.19 4.83 -11.47
C LEU A 4 -11.27 3.70 -12.50
N THR A 5 -10.13 3.27 -13.00
CA THR A 5 -10.03 2.19 -13.99
C THR A 5 -9.60 0.90 -13.31
N GLU A 6 -10.46 -0.12 -13.38
CA GLU A 6 -10.14 -1.46 -12.91
C GLU A 6 -8.95 -2.04 -13.70
N GLY A 7 -7.98 -2.61 -12.99
CA GLY A 7 -6.70 -3.09 -13.53
C GLY A 7 -5.58 -2.04 -13.60
N VAL A 8 -5.91 -0.75 -13.45
CA VAL A 8 -4.91 0.35 -13.43
C VAL A 8 -4.83 0.99 -12.06
N ASP A 9 -5.97 1.46 -11.55
CA ASP A 9 -6.07 2.17 -10.28
C ASP A 9 -6.38 1.22 -9.11
N PHE A 10 -7.13 0.16 -9.39
CA PHE A 10 -7.49 -0.84 -8.41
C PHE A 10 -7.75 -2.18 -9.10
N TYR A 11 -7.63 -3.26 -8.36
CA TYR A 11 -8.01 -4.61 -8.80
C TYR A 11 -8.67 -5.34 -7.64
N TYR A 12 -9.46 -6.37 -7.94
CA TYR A 12 -10.03 -7.23 -6.92
C TYR A 12 -9.12 -8.44 -6.68
N GLU A 13 -8.72 -8.62 -5.43
CA GLU A 13 -7.95 -9.78 -4.99
C GLU A 13 -8.71 -10.47 -3.86
N ASN A 14 -9.08 -11.73 -4.05
CA ASN A 14 -9.84 -12.51 -3.06
C ASN A 14 -11.14 -11.84 -2.57
N GLY A 15 -11.82 -11.07 -3.44
CA GLY A 15 -13.03 -10.33 -3.10
C GLY A 15 -12.80 -8.99 -2.40
N PHE A 16 -11.55 -8.59 -2.18
CA PHE A 16 -11.17 -7.30 -1.62
C PHE A 16 -10.69 -6.36 -2.72
N MET A 17 -11.10 -5.08 -2.63
CA MET A 17 -10.63 -4.04 -3.55
C MET A 17 -9.23 -3.58 -3.12
N VAL A 18 -8.23 -3.89 -3.94
CA VAL A 18 -6.84 -3.51 -3.73
C VAL A 18 -6.50 -2.34 -4.64
N LEU A 19 -6.20 -1.19 -4.03
CA LEU A 19 -5.75 0.00 -4.73
C LEU A 19 -4.27 -0.14 -5.12
N THR A 20 -3.93 0.19 -6.36
CA THR A 20 -2.55 0.15 -6.86
C THR A 20 -1.75 1.36 -6.38
N GLU A 21 -0.43 1.28 -6.49
CA GLU A 21 0.44 2.42 -6.21
C GLU A 21 0.13 3.61 -7.14
N LYS A 22 -0.16 3.33 -8.42
CA LYS A 22 -0.52 4.34 -9.42
C LYS A 22 -1.72 5.17 -8.99
N PHE A 23 -2.77 4.54 -8.48
CA PHE A 23 -3.92 5.28 -7.96
C PHE A 23 -3.52 6.26 -6.85
N HIS A 24 -2.64 5.85 -5.94
CA HIS A 24 -2.18 6.73 -4.87
C HIS A 24 -1.34 7.89 -5.41
N LEU A 25 -0.49 7.64 -6.41
CA LEU A 25 0.30 8.67 -7.08
C LEU A 25 -0.58 9.69 -7.80
N ASP A 26 -1.55 9.22 -8.59
CA ASP A 26 -2.50 10.08 -9.31
C ASP A 26 -3.39 10.88 -8.34
N LYS A 27 -3.74 10.28 -7.19
CA LYS A 27 -4.47 10.94 -6.11
C LYS A 27 -3.63 12.01 -5.40
N GLY A 28 -2.31 11.83 -5.37
CA GLY A 28 -1.35 12.78 -4.81
C GLY A 28 -1.35 12.87 -3.27
N TYR A 29 -2.01 11.94 -2.56
CA TYR A 29 -1.99 11.93 -1.09
C TYR A 29 -2.17 10.53 -0.49
N CYS A 30 -1.64 10.35 0.73
CA CYS A 30 -1.81 9.12 1.49
C CYS A 30 -3.25 8.96 2.01
N CYS A 31 -3.87 7.81 1.75
CA CYS A 31 -5.26 7.55 2.15
C CYS A 31 -5.44 7.21 3.64
N GLY A 32 -4.37 7.01 4.41
CA GLY A 32 -4.44 6.70 5.84
C GLY A 32 -4.90 5.28 6.20
N ASN A 33 -5.13 4.41 5.20
CA ASN A 33 -5.65 3.05 5.43
C ASN A 33 -4.58 1.99 5.71
N GLY A 34 -3.30 2.31 5.58
CA GLY A 34 -2.21 1.36 5.82
C GLY A 34 -2.05 0.30 4.71
N CYS A 35 -2.10 0.73 3.44
CA CYS A 35 -1.94 -0.13 2.27
C CYS A 35 -0.52 -0.73 2.16
N ARG A 36 -0.40 -2.01 1.76
CA ARG A 36 0.89 -2.73 1.67
C ARG A 36 1.93 -2.03 0.79
N HIS A 37 1.48 -1.43 -0.32
CA HIS A 37 2.33 -0.73 -1.29
C HIS A 37 2.13 0.79 -1.22
N CYS A 38 2.05 1.36 -0.01
CA CYS A 38 1.94 2.80 0.16
C CYS A 38 3.22 3.51 -0.35
N PRO A 39 3.13 4.41 -1.37
CA PRO A 39 4.27 5.20 -1.84
C PRO A 39 4.63 6.34 -0.88
N PHE A 40 3.67 6.80 -0.06
CA PHE A 40 3.82 7.94 0.86
C PHE A 40 4.29 7.55 2.27
N ASN A 41 4.87 6.37 2.45
CA ASN A 41 5.37 5.88 3.74
C ASN A 41 4.40 6.09 4.92
N TYR A 42 3.11 5.84 4.67
CA TYR A 42 2.04 5.93 5.66
C TYR A 42 1.87 7.31 6.34
N GLU A 43 2.23 8.42 5.69
CA GLU A 43 2.17 9.77 6.29
C GLU A 43 0.82 10.15 6.91
N ALA A 44 -0.30 9.72 6.32
CA ALA A 44 -1.65 10.04 6.80
C ALA A 44 -2.20 9.00 7.77
N VAL A 45 -1.43 7.95 8.10
CA VAL A 45 -1.82 6.96 9.10
C VAL A 45 -1.45 7.51 10.49
N PRO A 46 -2.39 7.58 11.44
CA PRO A 46 -2.07 8.02 12.80
C PRO A 46 -1.19 7.00 13.54
N GLU A 47 -0.36 7.50 14.45
CA GLU A 47 0.36 6.65 15.39
C GLU A 47 -0.63 5.99 16.38
N PRO A 48 -0.37 4.75 16.85
CA PRO A 48 0.84 3.95 16.64
C PRO A 48 0.80 3.05 15.39
N ARG A 49 -0.26 3.08 14.58
CA ARG A 49 -0.39 2.18 13.42
C ARG A 49 0.70 2.40 12.38
N ARG A 50 1.07 3.66 12.13
CA ARG A 50 2.11 4.01 11.16
C ARG A 50 3.45 3.33 11.48
N SER A 51 3.95 3.48 12.71
CA SER A 51 5.20 2.82 13.13
C SER A 51 5.17 1.30 12.94
N ASN A 52 4.06 0.65 13.29
CA ASN A 52 3.88 -0.79 13.10
C ASN A 52 3.92 -1.22 11.63
N LEU A 53 3.26 -0.47 10.74
CA LEU A 53 3.23 -0.78 9.31
C LEU A 53 4.61 -0.65 8.65
N ILE A 54 5.38 0.37 9.05
CA ILE A 54 6.76 0.56 8.56
C ILE A 54 7.64 -0.61 9.01
N ALA A 55 7.52 -1.04 10.27
CA ALA A 55 8.25 -2.19 10.79
C ALA A 55 7.89 -3.49 10.04
N GLN A 56 6.59 -3.77 9.86
CA GLN A 56 6.10 -4.95 9.14
C GLN A 56 6.61 -5.01 7.70
N ARG A 57 6.61 -3.88 6.98
CA ARG A 57 7.14 -3.83 5.61
C ARG A 57 8.63 -4.22 5.57
N LYS A 58 9.42 -3.76 6.55
CA LYS A 58 10.86 -4.06 6.63
C LYS A 58 11.11 -5.53 6.94
N GLU A 59 10.29 -6.14 7.79
CA GLU A 59 10.34 -7.57 8.09
C GLU A 59 9.96 -8.42 6.88
N GLN A 60 8.91 -8.06 6.15
CA GLN A 60 8.49 -8.76 4.93
C GLN A 60 9.61 -8.78 3.88
N GLN A 61 10.26 -7.62 3.65
CA GLN A 61 11.38 -7.51 2.71
C GLN A 61 12.60 -8.35 3.11
N ALA A 62 12.82 -8.56 4.41
CA ALA A 62 13.89 -9.43 4.89
C ALA A 62 13.55 -10.92 4.66
N GLN A 63 12.29 -11.31 4.83
CA GLN A 63 11.84 -12.69 4.62
C GLN A 63 11.91 -13.12 3.15
N ASP A 64 11.49 -12.26 2.22
CA ASP A 64 11.59 -12.55 0.78
C ASP A 64 13.04 -12.71 0.31
N SER A 65 14.02 -12.05 0.96
CA SER A 65 15.44 -12.16 0.58
C SER A 65 16.14 -13.45 1.05
N ASP A 66 15.59 -14.14 2.05
CA ASP A 66 16.18 -15.38 2.57
C ASP A 66 15.61 -16.65 1.87
N GLU A 67 14.44 -16.57 1.23
CA GLU A 67 13.80 -17.71 0.55
C GLU A 67 14.36 -17.97 -0.88
N GLU A 68 15.21 -17.07 -1.39
CA GLU A 68 15.89 -17.19 -2.70
C GLU A 68 17.28 -17.88 -2.62
N ARG A 69 17.62 -18.55 -1.50
CA ARG A 69 18.90 -19.27 -1.31
C ARG A 69 18.78 -20.80 -1.25
#